data_AF-A0A2D6R2T7-F1
#
_entry.id   AF-A0A2D6R2T7-F1
#
_cell.length_a   1.000
_cell.length_b   1.000
_cell.length_c   1.000
_cell.angle_alpha   90.00
_cell.angle_beta   90.00
_cell.angle_gamma   90.00
#
_symmetry.space_group_name_H-M   'P 1'
#
loop_
_entity.id
_entity.type
_entity.pdbx_description
1 polymer ?
#
loop_
_entity_poly.entity_id
_entity_poly.type
_entity_poly.pdbx_seq_one_letter_code
_entity_poly.pdbx_strand_id
1 'polypeptide(L)'
;MPFEYRPDVLDALAAHGVRPTPSTPPALVKDHVTTLYLYELRSLRASMLQGEFPKADYANRVAQLRGRYRLMSLPSERWVEPTAR
;
A
#
# COMPACT_ATOMS: atom_id res chain seq x y z
N MET A 1 22.65 -9.52 0.10
CA MET A 1 21.87 -10.47 0.93
C MET A 1 20.44 -10.44 0.40
N PRO A 2 19.77 -11.59 0.24
CA PRO A 2 18.35 -11.61 -0.10
C PRO A 2 17.53 -11.02 1.06
N PHE A 3 16.46 -10.31 0.73
CA PHE A 3 15.45 -9.81 1.65
C PHE A 3 14.45 -10.92 1.95
N GLU A 4 14.29 -11.26 3.23
CA GLU A 4 13.28 -12.22 3.68
C GLU A 4 12.03 -11.46 4.11
N TYR A 5 11.05 -11.33 3.20
CA TYR A 5 9.79 -10.65 3.51
C TYR A 5 8.94 -11.47 4.47
N ARG A 6 8.35 -10.79 5.45
CA ARG A 6 7.43 -11.44 6.39
C ARG A 6 6.17 -11.93 5.64
N PRO A 7 5.63 -13.11 5.95
CA PRO A 7 4.47 -13.67 5.24
C PRO A 7 3.24 -12.75 5.23
N ASP A 8 2.93 -12.12 6.37
CA ASP A 8 1.81 -11.19 6.50
C ASP A 8 1.96 -9.96 5.59
N VAL A 9 3.19 -9.54 5.34
CA VAL A 9 3.50 -8.44 4.43
C VAL A 9 3.33 -8.88 2.98
N LEU A 10 3.78 -10.07 2.61
CA LEU A 10 3.59 -10.62 1.26
C LEU A 10 2.11 -10.76 0.91
N ASP A 11 1.29 -11.25 1.85
CA ASP A 11 -0.16 -11.38 1.65
C ASP A 11 -0.82 -10.01 1.46
N ALA A 12 -0.45 -9.02 2.27
CA ALA A 12 -0.94 -7.66 2.15
C ALA A 12 -0.53 -7.01 0.82
N LEU A 13 0.72 -7.19 0.38
CA LEU A 13 1.21 -6.68 -0.91
C LEU A 13 0.50 -7.37 -2.09
N ALA A 14 0.27 -8.68 -1.99
CA ALA A 14 -0.41 -9.44 -3.02
C ALA A 14 -1.86 -8.97 -3.20
N ALA A 15 -2.54 -8.53 -2.14
CA ALA A 15 -3.87 -7.92 -2.21
C ALA A 15 -3.89 -6.61 -3.02
N HIS A 16 -2.73 -5.95 -3.18
CA HIS A 16 -2.53 -4.79 -4.04
C HIS A 16 -1.91 -5.14 -5.40
N GLY A 17 -1.76 -6.42 -5.72
CA GLY A 17 -1.12 -6.90 -6.96
C GLY A 17 0.41 -6.79 -6.97
N VAL A 18 1.04 -6.52 -5.81
CA VAL A 18 2.48 -6.36 -5.69
C VAL A 18 3.10 -7.65 -5.16
N ARG A 19 4.10 -8.19 -5.87
CA ARG A 19 4.80 -9.42 -5.49
C ARG A 19 6.31 -9.19 -5.54
N PRO A 20 6.93 -8.72 -4.44
CA PRO A 20 8.37 -8.51 -4.42
C PRO A 20 9.11 -9.85 -4.42
N THR A 21 10.34 -9.83 -4.92
CA THR A 21 11.25 -10.97 -4.85
C THR A 21 12.23 -10.78 -3.69
N PRO A 22 12.97 -11.83 -3.28
CA PRO A 22 14.05 -11.68 -2.31
C PRO A 22 15.17 -10.73 -2.77
N SER A 23 15.26 -10.37 -4.06
CA SER A 23 16.18 -9.34 -4.55
C SER A 23 15.60 -7.93 -4.56
N THR A 24 14.32 -7.76 -4.28
CA THR A 24 13.63 -6.46 -4.33
C THR A 24 13.78 -5.74 -2.99
N PRO A 25 14.36 -4.53 -2.92
CA PRO A 25 14.48 -3.78 -1.69
C PRO A 25 13.11 -3.34 -1.12
N PRO A 26 12.84 -3.49 0.19
CA PRO A 26 11.56 -3.10 0.79
C PRO A 26 11.18 -1.63 0.58
N ALA A 27 12.17 -0.73 0.55
CA ALA A 27 11.95 0.68 0.26
C ALA A 27 11.35 0.90 -1.14
N LEU A 28 11.88 0.21 -2.15
CA LEU A 28 11.36 0.26 -3.53
C LEU A 28 9.90 -0.21 -3.61
N VAL A 29 9.59 -1.30 -2.89
CA VAL A 29 8.23 -1.83 -2.82
C VAL A 29 7.30 -0.82 -2.17
N LYS A 30 7.75 -0.19 -1.06
CA LYS A 30 6.96 0.83 -0.35
C LYS A 30 6.69 2.06 -1.22
N ASP A 31 7.67 2.52 -1.99
CA ASP A 31 7.49 3.62 -2.93
C ASP A 31 6.49 3.29 -4.03
N HIS A 32 6.56 2.06 -4.56
CA HIS A 32 5.60 1.57 -5.55
C HIS A 32 4.17 1.52 -5.00
N VAL A 33 3.97 0.93 -3.82
CA VAL A 33 2.66 0.88 -3.14
C VAL A 33 2.15 2.28 -2.79
N THR A 34 3.04 3.20 -2.41
CA THR A 34 2.69 4.60 -2.17
C THR A 34 2.17 5.27 -3.43
N THR A 35 2.81 5.02 -4.56
CA THR A 35 2.37 5.53 -5.87
C THR A 35 0.98 5.00 -6.24
N LEU A 36 0.73 3.71 -6.01
CA LEU A 36 -0.59 3.09 -6.18
C LEU A 36 -1.66 3.75 -5.30
N TYR A 37 -1.37 3.95 -4.01
CA TYR A 37 -2.27 4.64 -3.09
C TYR A 37 -2.62 6.07 -3.55
N LEU A 38 -1.61 6.84 -3.97
CA LEU A 38 -1.82 8.20 -4.47
C LEU A 38 -2.63 8.23 -5.77
N TYR A 39 -2.44 7.24 -6.64
CA TYR A 39 -3.25 7.06 -7.83
C TYR A 39 -4.72 6.78 -7.46
N GLU A 40 -4.98 5.81 -6.58
CA GLU A 40 -6.34 5.49 -6.13
C GLU A 40 -7.03 6.67 -5.44
N LEU A 41 -6.29 7.45 -4.65
CA LEU A 41 -6.83 8.64 -4.00
C LEU A 41 -7.23 9.72 -5.02
N ARG A 42 -6.41 9.92 -6.07
CA ARG A 42 -6.75 10.82 -7.18
C ARG A 42 -7.97 10.34 -7.95
N SER A 43 -8.05 9.04 -8.25
CA SER A 43 -9.20 8.45 -8.92
C SER A 43 -10.48 8.60 -8.08
N LEU A 44 -10.41 8.37 -6.77
CA LEU A 44 -11.53 8.56 -5.87
C LEU A 44 -12.03 10.01 -5.86
N ARG A 45 -11.09 10.97 -5.85
CA ARG A 45 -11.44 12.39 -5.96
C ARG A 45 -12.06 12.72 -7.32
N ALA A 46 -11.55 12.15 -8.41
CA ALA A 46 -12.12 12.34 -9.74
C ALA A 46 -13.55 11.80 -9.82
N SER A 47 -13.81 10.57 -9.35
CA SER A 47 -15.15 9.98 -9.26
C SER A 47 -16.14 10.86 -8.48
N MET A 48 -15.70 11.44 -7.35
CA MET A 48 -16.52 12.41 -6.60
C MET A 48 -16.86 13.64 -7.44
N LEU A 49 -15.89 14.19 -8.16
CA LEU A 49 -16.09 15.38 -9.01
C LEU A 49 -16.99 15.09 -10.22
N GLN A 50 -16.98 13.85 -10.72
CA GLN A 50 -17.91 13.38 -11.76
C GLN A 50 -19.30 13.04 -11.21
N GLY A 51 -19.51 13.12 -9.89
CA GLY A 51 -20.80 12.85 -9.25
C GLY A 51 -21.13 11.37 -9.12
N GLU A 52 -20.16 10.45 -9.24
CA GLU A 52 -20.39 9.01 -9.06
C GLU A 52 -20.83 8.66 -7.63
N PHE A 53 -20.56 9.55 -6.66
CA PHE A 53 -21.09 9.47 -5.31
C PHE A 53 -21.17 10.85 -4.64
N PRO A 54 -22.01 11.01 -3.60
CA PRO A 54 -22.14 12.27 -2.87
C PRO A 54 -20.84 12.70 -2.18
N LYS A 55 -20.54 14.01 -2.17
CA LYS A 55 -19.36 14.57 -1.46
C LYS A 55 -19.31 14.20 0.04
N ALA A 56 -20.46 14.01 0.69
CA ALA A 56 -20.54 13.58 2.08
C ALA A 56 -19.86 12.21 2.31
N ASP A 57 -19.88 11.33 1.31
CA ASP A 57 -19.30 9.98 1.41
C ASP A 57 -17.78 9.97 1.18
N TYR A 58 -17.20 11.06 0.69
CA TYR A 58 -15.78 11.13 0.33
C TYR A 58 -14.87 10.79 1.51
N ALA A 59 -15.14 11.36 2.68
CA ALA A 59 -14.33 11.12 3.87
C ALA A 59 -14.34 9.63 4.28
N ASN A 60 -15.51 8.99 4.25
CA ASN A 60 -15.65 7.57 4.56
C ASN A 60 -14.91 6.69 3.53
N ARG A 61 -15.06 6.99 2.24
CA ARG A 61 -14.36 6.26 1.17
C ARG A 61 -12.84 6.40 1.25
N VAL A 62 -12.34 7.59 1.60
CA VAL A 62 -10.91 7.81 1.87
C VAL A 62 -10.45 7.01 3.10
N ALA A 63 -11.25 6.95 4.16
CA ALA A 63 -10.92 6.15 5.34
C ALA A 63 -10.84 4.65 5.02
N GLN A 64 -11.79 4.12 4.23
CA GLN A 64 -11.77 2.75 3.74
C GLN A 64 -10.54 2.46 2.87
N LEU A 65 -10.19 3.39 1.97
CA LEU A 65 -8.96 3.31 1.17
C LEU A 65 -7.73 3.24 2.07
N ARG A 66 -7.58 4.15 3.04
CA ARG A 66 -6.47 4.15 4.01
C ARG A 66 -6.42 2.85 4.82
N GLY A 67 -7.58 2.26 5.13
CA GLY A 67 -7.70 0.97 5.79
C GLY A 67 -7.05 -0.17 5.00
N ARG A 68 -7.26 -0.22 3.68
CA ARG A 68 -6.63 -1.21 2.79
C ARG A 68 -5.10 -1.06 2.77
N TYR A 69 -4.61 0.18 2.80
CA TYR A 69 -3.18 0.49 2.76
C TYR A 69 -2.51 0.59 4.15
N ARG A 70 -3.07 -0.06 5.19
CA ARG A 70 -2.52 0.01 6.56
C ARG A 70 -1.05 -0.41 6.63
N LEU A 71 -0.60 -1.34 5.78
CA LEU A 71 0.80 -1.76 5.68
C LEU A 71 1.77 -0.56 5.50
N MET A 72 1.35 0.50 4.80
CA MET A 72 2.19 1.68 4.56
C MET A 72 2.55 2.46 5.82
N SER A 73 1.81 2.29 6.93
CA SER A 73 2.15 2.94 8.20
C SER A 73 3.39 2.33 8.85
N LEU A 74 3.79 1.13 8.46
CA LEU A 74 5.02 0.50 8.94
C LEU A 74 6.23 0.99 8.14
N PRO A 75 7.36 1.31 8.79
CA PRO A 75 8.65 1.49 8.11
C PRO A 75 8.98 0.25 7.26
N SER A 76 9.56 0.46 6.07
CA SER A 76 9.87 -0.63 5.13
C SER A 76 10.89 -1.63 5.70
N GLU A 77 11.70 -1.22 6.66
CA GLU A 77 12.66 -2.07 7.36
C GLU A 77 11.95 -3.14 8.20
N ARG A 78 10.71 -2.89 8.63
CA ARG A 78 9.88 -3.85 9.38
C ARG A 78 9.10 -4.82 8.50
N TRP A 79 9.28 -4.72 7.17
CA TRP A 79 8.59 -5.58 6.20
C TRP A 79 9.33 -6.90 5.97
N VAL A 80 10.60 -6.92 6.37
CA VAL A 80 11.49 -8.06 6.27
C VAL A 80 11.88 -8.53 7.67
N GLU A 81 12.30 -9.79 7.78
CA GLU A 81 12.89 -10.28 9.01
C GLU A 81 14.15 -9.47 9.34
N PRO A 82 14.38 -9.12 10.61
CA PRO A 82 15.62 -8.50 11.03
C PRO A 82 16.75 -9.44 10.65
N THR A 83 17.62 -9.03 9.72
CA THR A 83 18.84 -9.79 9.44
C THR A 83 19.61 -9.88 10.75
N ALA A 84 19.64 -11.07 11.36
CA ALA A 84 20.40 -11.33 12.57
C ALA A 84 21.84 -10.89 12.31
N ARG A 85 22.33 -9.97 13.14
CA ARG A 85 23.70 -9.47 13.10
C ARG A 85 24.56 -10.26 14.06
#